data_AF-A0A2V9AB28-F1
#
_entry.id   AF-A0A2V9AB28-F1
#
_cell.length_a   1.000
_cell.length_b   1.000
_cell.length_c   1.000
_cell.angle_alpha   90.00
_cell.angle_beta   90.00
_cell.angle_gamma   90.00
#
_symmetry.space_group_name_H-M   'P 1'
#
loop_
_entity.id
_entity.type
_entity.pdbx_description
1 polymer ?
#
loop_
_entity_poly.entity_id
_entity_poly.type
_entity_poly.pdbx_seq_one_letter_code
_entity_poly.pdbx_strand_id
1 'polypeptide(L)'
;MILDNLQPLRDSALHGKLSEKQKAELSAAVKAMPEDGFDWAAAWGVEFAIGDLHLQELRATRGLPAAPGTTETDDQIRAWEEYMLAAQAALRHPPNEAKPQIDDLESRLRNLAEVERILVLSVRQSNDARLRIAKMHEELLQALASK
;
A
#
# COMPACT_ATOMS: atom_id res chain seq x y z
N MET A 1 5.73 11.40 -4.64
CA MET A 1 7.20 11.32 -4.52
C MET A 1 7.86 10.43 -5.58
N ILE A 2 7.44 9.18 -5.83
CA ILE A 2 7.92 8.38 -6.99
C ILE A 2 7.25 8.80 -8.31
N LEU A 3 5.91 8.93 -8.30
CA LEU A 3 5.12 9.32 -9.48
C LEU A 3 5.58 10.68 -10.04
N ASP A 4 5.89 11.63 -9.15
CA ASP A 4 6.34 12.99 -9.51
C ASP A 4 7.69 13.00 -10.24
N ASN A 5 8.48 11.93 -10.12
CA ASN A 5 9.76 11.78 -10.81
C ASN A 5 9.63 10.95 -12.10
N LEU A 6 8.71 9.98 -12.15
CA LEU A 6 8.52 9.14 -13.34
C LEU A 6 7.94 9.91 -14.52
N GLN A 7 6.98 10.82 -14.30
CA GLN A 7 6.34 11.57 -15.38
C GLN A 7 7.32 12.52 -16.11
N PRO A 8 8.11 13.36 -15.43
CA PRO A 8 9.06 14.24 -16.09
C PRO A 8 10.17 13.49 -16.83
N LEU A 9 10.58 12.32 -16.30
CA LEU A 9 11.56 11.45 -16.96
C LEU A 9 11.02 10.85 -18.26
N ARG A 10 9.76 10.37 -18.24
CA ARG A 10 9.07 9.87 -19.43
C ARG A 10 8.97 10.97 -20.49
N ASP A 11 8.51 12.15 -20.08
CA ASP A 11 8.36 13.28 -21.00
C ASP A 11 9.72 13.76 -21.54
N SER A 12 10.80 13.67 -20.77
CA SER A 12 12.15 13.97 -21.24
C SER A 12 12.66 12.95 -22.26
N ALA A 13 12.37 11.67 -22.05
CA ALA A 13 12.71 10.60 -22.99
C ALA A 13 11.95 10.76 -24.32
N LEU A 14 10.64 10.96 -24.27
CA LEU A 14 9.78 11.12 -25.46
C LEU A 14 10.15 12.33 -26.32
N HIS A 15 10.61 13.42 -25.71
CA HIS A 15 11.01 14.63 -26.44
C HIS A 15 12.49 14.63 -26.87
N GLY A 16 13.19 13.50 -26.80
CA GLY A 16 14.59 13.38 -27.24
C GLY A 16 15.57 14.24 -26.43
N LYS A 17 15.23 14.59 -25.18
CA LYS A 17 16.08 15.42 -24.31
C LYS A 17 17.18 14.62 -23.62
N LEU A 18 17.17 13.29 -23.77
CA LEU A 18 18.14 12.37 -23.17
C LEU A 18 19.07 11.84 -24.26
N SER A 19 20.37 11.84 -23.98
CA SER A 19 21.36 11.14 -24.80
C SER A 19 21.19 9.62 -24.69
N GLU A 20 21.72 8.87 -25.68
CA GLU A 20 21.67 7.40 -25.67
C GLU A 20 22.32 6.79 -24.42
N LYS A 21 23.40 7.40 -23.92
CA LYS A 21 24.03 6.98 -22.66
C LYS A 21 23.08 7.16 -21.47
N GLN A 22 22.42 8.31 -21.36
CA GLN A 22 21.45 8.58 -20.30
C GLN A 22 20.21 7.68 -20.40
N LYS A 23 19.74 7.40 -21.63
CA LYS A 23 18.64 6.45 -21.84
C LYS A 23 19.01 5.05 -21.34
N ALA A 24 20.23 4.58 -21.65
CA ALA A 24 20.71 3.27 -21.22
C ALA A 24 20.85 3.17 -19.68
N GLU A 25 21.47 4.17 -19.06
CA GLU A 25 21.62 4.25 -17.59
C GLU A 25 20.25 4.30 -16.89
N LEU A 26 19.33 5.12 -17.40
CA LEU A 26 17.99 5.24 -16.83
C LEU A 26 17.17 3.96 -17.06
N SER A 27 17.28 3.32 -18.22
CA SER A 27 16.60 2.04 -18.48
C SER A 27 17.08 0.95 -17.52
N ALA A 28 18.38 0.88 -17.24
CA ALA A 28 18.93 -0.06 -16.26
C ALA A 28 18.41 0.23 -14.84
N ALA A 29 18.37 1.50 -14.43
CA ALA A 29 17.85 1.91 -13.13
C ALA A 29 16.36 1.58 -12.98
N VAL A 30 15.54 1.91 -13.97
CA VAL A 30 14.08 1.65 -13.95
C VAL A 30 13.80 0.14 -13.92
N LYS A 31 14.51 -0.67 -14.69
CA LYS A 31 14.38 -2.15 -14.66
C LYS A 31 14.78 -2.79 -13.32
N ALA A 32 15.66 -2.13 -12.56
CA ALA A 32 16.07 -2.63 -11.25
C ALA A 32 15.06 -2.28 -10.13
N MET A 33 14.14 -1.34 -10.38
CA MET A 33 13.09 -0.98 -9.44
C MET A 33 11.93 -1.98 -9.49
N PRO A 34 11.24 -2.25 -8.37
CA PRO A 34 9.96 -2.96 -8.39
C PRO A 34 8.97 -2.25 -9.32
N GLU A 35 8.22 -3.02 -10.10
CA GLU A 35 7.31 -2.48 -11.12
C GLU A 35 6.26 -1.54 -10.52
N ASP A 36 5.73 -1.87 -9.34
CA ASP A 36 4.77 -1.03 -8.60
C ASP A 36 5.42 -0.13 -7.53
N GLY A 37 6.75 0.04 -7.60
CA GLY A 37 7.52 1.09 -6.91
C GLY A 37 8.31 0.62 -5.69
N PHE A 38 7.70 -0.10 -4.74
CA PHE A 38 8.35 -0.54 -3.50
C PHE A 38 7.59 -1.71 -2.87
N ASP A 39 8.10 -2.25 -1.74
CA ASP A 39 7.42 -3.32 -1.00
C ASP A 39 6.21 -2.77 -0.19
N TRP A 40 5.04 -2.85 -0.81
CA TRP A 40 3.77 -2.41 -0.23
C TRP A 40 3.35 -3.20 1.01
N ALA A 41 3.71 -4.48 1.08
CA ALA A 41 3.40 -5.31 2.23
C ALA A 41 4.30 -4.97 3.44
N ALA A 42 5.56 -4.60 3.20
CA ALA A 42 6.44 -4.11 4.25
C ALA A 42 5.93 -2.75 4.79
N ALA A 43 5.57 -1.82 3.92
CA ALA A 43 5.00 -0.53 4.35
C ALA A 43 3.70 -0.72 5.14
N TRP A 44 2.82 -1.62 4.69
CA TRP A 44 1.61 -1.96 5.42
C TRP A 44 1.89 -2.58 6.80
N GLY A 45 2.96 -3.37 6.92
CA GLY A 45 3.40 -3.92 8.20
C GLY A 45 3.79 -2.84 9.23
N VAL A 46 4.31 -1.70 8.77
CA VAL A 46 4.59 -0.55 9.64
C VAL A 46 3.29 0.08 10.14
N GLU A 47 2.30 0.28 9.27
CA GLU A 47 0.98 0.78 9.65
C GLU A 47 0.30 -0.16 10.65
N PHE A 48 0.43 -1.47 10.45
CA PHE A 48 -0.05 -2.46 11.41
C PHE A 48 0.62 -2.28 12.78
N ALA A 49 1.95 -2.18 12.85
CA ALA A 49 2.65 -1.99 14.11
C ALA A 49 2.25 -0.69 14.85
N ILE A 50 2.03 0.41 14.11
CA ILE A 50 1.58 1.69 14.67
C ILE A 50 0.17 1.55 15.25
N GLY A 51 -0.76 0.95 14.50
CA GLY A 51 -2.13 0.75 14.97
C GLY A 51 -2.22 -0.19 16.18
N ASP A 52 -1.41 -1.27 16.20
CA ASP A 52 -1.36 -2.22 17.31
C ASP A 52 -0.88 -1.53 18.59
N LEU A 53 0.20 -0.74 18.50
CA LEU A 53 0.68 0.05 19.63
C LEU A 53 -0.41 0.99 20.17
N HIS A 54 -1.12 1.69 19.28
CA HIS A 54 -2.20 2.59 19.68
C HIS A 54 -3.35 1.84 20.39
N LEU A 55 -3.75 0.68 19.88
CA LEU A 55 -4.79 -0.14 20.51
C LEU A 55 -4.35 -0.69 21.87
N GLN A 56 -3.08 -1.04 22.03
CA GLN A 56 -2.50 -1.44 23.32
C GLN A 56 -2.49 -0.29 24.34
N GLU A 57 -2.17 0.94 23.92
CA GLU A 57 -2.25 2.13 24.77
C GLU A 57 -3.69 2.43 25.20
N LEU A 58 -4.67 2.29 24.30
CA LEU A 58 -6.09 2.44 24.61
C LEU A 58 -6.57 1.37 25.60
N ARG A 59 -6.12 0.12 25.46
CA ARG A 59 -6.40 -0.95 26.44
C ARG A 59 -5.86 -0.60 27.82
N ALA A 60 -4.61 -0.13 27.89
CA ALA A 60 -3.95 0.20 29.15
C ALA A 60 -4.62 1.39 29.88
N THR A 61 -5.05 2.40 29.12
CA THR A 61 -5.71 3.60 29.67
C THR A 61 -7.18 3.39 30.05
N ARG A 62 -7.87 2.45 29.40
CA ARG A 62 -9.25 2.04 29.75
C ARG A 62 -9.33 1.04 30.92
N GLY A 63 -8.20 0.65 31.51
CA GLY A 63 -8.08 -0.31 32.63
C GLY A 63 -8.64 0.12 34.00
N LEU A 64 -9.69 0.95 34.06
CA LEU A 64 -10.62 0.92 35.19
C LEU A 64 -11.69 -0.14 34.85
N PRO A 65 -12.05 -1.03 35.79
CA PRO A 65 -12.67 -2.31 35.48
C PRO A 65 -13.88 -2.10 34.60
N ALA A 66 -13.76 -2.55 33.36
CA ALA A 66 -14.83 -2.50 32.40
C ALA A 66 -16.01 -3.26 33.04
N ALA A 67 -17.17 -2.61 33.11
CA ALA A 67 -18.34 -3.16 33.78
C ALA A 67 -18.60 -4.59 33.26
N PRO A 68 -19.06 -5.52 34.11
CA PRO A 68 -19.29 -6.90 33.68
C PRO A 68 -20.24 -6.91 32.47
N GLY A 69 -19.72 -7.26 31.28
CA GLY A 69 -20.45 -7.21 30.00
C GLY A 69 -19.67 -6.64 28.79
N THR A 70 -18.46 -6.11 28.96
CA THR A 70 -17.68 -5.44 27.88
C THR A 70 -16.68 -6.35 27.17
N THR A 71 -17.09 -7.54 26.76
CA THR A 71 -16.29 -8.46 25.92
C THR A 71 -16.02 -7.93 24.50
N GLU A 72 -16.66 -6.83 24.10
CA GLU A 72 -16.55 -6.25 22.76
C GLU A 72 -15.13 -5.81 22.38
N THR A 73 -14.27 -5.40 23.32
CA THR A 73 -12.95 -4.82 22.99
C THR A 73 -11.93 -5.83 22.43
N ASP A 74 -11.85 -7.05 22.97
CA ASP A 74 -10.85 -8.01 22.52
C ASP A 74 -11.22 -8.70 21.20
N ASP A 75 -12.51 -8.93 20.98
CA ASP A 75 -13.03 -9.44 19.71
C ASP A 75 -12.86 -8.39 18.60
N GLN A 76 -13.09 -7.11 18.89
CA GLN A 76 -12.88 -6.01 17.95
C GLN A 76 -11.41 -5.86 17.55
N ILE A 77 -10.49 -5.90 18.52
CA ILE A 77 -9.06 -5.77 18.24
C ILE A 77 -8.55 -6.97 17.45
N ARG A 78 -8.97 -8.19 17.79
CA ARG A 78 -8.65 -9.37 16.99
C ARG A 78 -9.19 -9.28 15.56
N ALA A 79 -10.43 -8.81 15.37
CA ALA A 79 -10.98 -8.60 14.03
C ALA A 79 -10.16 -7.57 13.23
N TRP A 80 -9.66 -6.52 13.89
CA TRP A 80 -8.77 -5.54 13.27
C TRP A 80 -7.40 -6.14 12.93
N GLU A 81 -6.77 -6.90 13.82
CA GLU A 81 -5.49 -7.58 13.55
C GLU A 81 -5.62 -8.55 12.35
N GLU A 82 -6.69 -9.35 12.33
CA GLU A 82 -6.99 -10.26 11.22
C GLU A 82 -7.24 -9.52 9.90
N TYR A 83 -7.83 -8.33 9.97
CA TYR A 83 -7.99 -7.47 8.81
C TYR A 83 -6.63 -6.94 8.33
N MET A 84 -5.80 -6.43 9.23
CA MET A 84 -4.50 -5.84 8.90
C MET A 84 -3.54 -6.88 8.29
N LEU A 85 -3.50 -8.09 8.85
CA LEU A 85 -2.71 -9.20 8.32
C LEU A 85 -3.19 -9.65 6.94
N ALA A 86 -4.51 -9.72 6.74
CA ALA A 86 -5.08 -10.09 5.44
C ALA A 86 -4.82 -9.00 4.37
N ALA A 87 -4.90 -7.72 4.75
CA ALA A 87 -4.51 -6.61 3.89
C ALA A 87 -3.02 -6.66 3.54
N GLN A 88 -2.14 -6.94 4.51
CA GLN A 88 -0.72 -7.12 4.26
C GLN A 88 -0.45 -8.27 3.27
N ALA A 89 -1.14 -9.40 3.45
CA ALA A 89 -1.02 -10.55 2.57
C ALA A 89 -1.49 -10.23 1.14
N ALA A 90 -2.63 -9.56 0.99
CA ALA A 90 -3.12 -9.12 -0.31
C ALA A 90 -2.11 -8.20 -1.02
N LEU A 91 -1.48 -7.27 -0.28
CA LEU A 91 -0.50 -6.34 -0.84
C LEU A 91 0.84 -6.99 -1.22
N ARG A 92 1.11 -8.25 -0.86
CA ARG A 92 2.27 -9.02 -1.38
C ARG A 92 2.05 -9.48 -2.81
N HIS A 93 0.81 -9.66 -3.23
CA HIS A 93 0.49 -10.09 -4.58
C HIS A 93 0.60 -8.92 -5.57
N PRO A 94 0.89 -9.19 -6.85
CA PRO A 94 0.81 -8.18 -7.91
C PRO A 94 -0.53 -7.43 -7.89
N PRO A 95 -0.58 -6.14 -8.26
CA PRO A 95 -1.77 -5.31 -8.04
C PRO A 95 -3.05 -5.83 -8.71
N ASN A 96 -2.91 -6.47 -9.87
CA ASN A 96 -4.03 -7.08 -10.60
C ASN A 96 -4.54 -8.36 -9.92
N GLU A 97 -3.64 -9.15 -9.32
CA GLU A 97 -3.97 -10.39 -8.63
C GLU A 97 -4.56 -10.12 -7.23
N ALA A 98 -4.16 -9.02 -6.59
CA ALA A 98 -4.64 -8.62 -5.27
C ALA A 98 -6.12 -8.17 -5.28
N LYS A 99 -6.67 -7.79 -6.44
CA LYS A 99 -7.97 -7.13 -6.54
C LYS A 99 -9.14 -7.90 -5.90
N PRO A 100 -9.32 -9.22 -6.13
CA PRO A 100 -10.41 -9.97 -5.49
C PRO A 100 -10.28 -10.01 -3.96
N GLN A 101 -9.07 -10.11 -3.44
CA GLN A 101 -8.80 -10.13 -2.00
C GLN A 101 -9.10 -8.76 -1.38
N ILE A 102 -8.77 -7.68 -2.09
CA ILE A 102 -9.05 -6.30 -1.66
C ILE A 102 -10.56 -6.01 -1.67
N ASP A 103 -11.29 -6.51 -2.66
CA ASP A 103 -12.75 -6.36 -2.72
C ASP A 103 -13.44 -7.07 -1.53
N ASP A 104 -12.94 -8.25 -1.12
CA ASP A 104 -13.37 -8.92 0.12
C ASP A 104 -13.03 -8.11 1.38
N LEU A 105 -11.80 -7.59 1.46
CA LEU A 105 -11.34 -6.77 2.59
C LEU A 105 -12.23 -5.54 2.80
N GLU A 106 -12.69 -4.87 1.75
CA GLU A 106 -13.60 -3.74 1.93
C GLU A 106 -14.91 -4.11 2.65
N SER A 107 -15.39 -5.33 2.45
CA SER A 107 -16.56 -5.83 3.16
C SER A 107 -16.26 -6.09 4.63
N ARG A 108 -15.07 -6.61 4.93
CA ARG A 108 -14.59 -6.81 6.31
C ARG A 108 -14.35 -5.47 7.03
N LEU A 109 -13.81 -4.47 6.34
CA LEU A 109 -13.57 -3.13 6.89
C LEU A 109 -14.86 -2.50 7.42
N ARG A 110 -15.98 -2.65 6.70
CA ARG A 110 -17.28 -2.12 7.12
C ARG A 110 -17.81 -2.75 8.42
N ASN A 111 -17.36 -3.95 8.74
CA ASN A 111 -17.76 -4.69 9.94
C ASN A 111 -16.85 -4.43 11.15
N LEU A 112 -15.73 -3.73 10.97
CA LEU A 112 -14.90 -3.28 12.08
C LEU A 112 -15.61 -2.16 12.85
N ALA A 113 -15.31 -2.06 14.14
CA ALA A 113 -15.77 -0.95 14.96
C ALA A 113 -15.15 0.40 14.51
N GLU A 114 -15.81 1.50 14.84
CA GLU A 114 -15.52 2.81 14.25
C GLU A 114 -14.09 3.29 14.55
N VAL A 115 -13.62 3.08 15.77
CA VAL A 115 -12.27 3.49 16.21
C VAL A 115 -11.21 2.76 15.40
N GLU A 116 -11.37 1.46 15.22
CA GLU A 116 -10.48 0.56 14.49
C GLU A 116 -10.46 0.91 13.00
N ARG A 117 -11.62 1.25 12.41
CA ARG A 117 -11.70 1.68 11.02
C ARG A 117 -10.91 2.95 10.75
N ILE A 118 -10.88 3.90 11.68
CA ILE A 118 -10.15 5.18 11.51
C ILE A 118 -8.63 4.94 11.44
N LEU A 119 -8.14 3.87 12.07
CA LEU A 119 -6.74 3.48 12.04
C LEU A 119 -6.34 2.76 10.72
N VAL A 120 -7.32 2.39 9.90
CA VAL A 120 -7.08 1.65 8.66
C VAL A 120 -6.98 2.60 7.47
N LEU A 121 -5.83 2.60 6.81
CA LEU A 121 -5.68 3.24 5.49
C LEU A 121 -6.49 2.49 4.42
N SER A 122 -6.86 3.17 3.34
CA SER A 122 -7.60 2.49 2.26
C SER A 122 -6.70 1.55 1.46
N VAL A 123 -6.86 0.24 1.65
CA VAL A 123 -6.15 -0.80 0.88
C VAL A 123 -6.44 -0.66 -0.62
N ARG A 124 -7.69 -0.33 -1.00
CA ARG A 124 -8.08 -0.06 -2.38
C ARG A 124 -7.28 1.09 -2.96
N GLN A 125 -7.21 2.23 -2.27
CA GLN A 125 -6.44 3.38 -2.76
C GLN A 125 -4.94 3.09 -2.87
N SER A 126 -4.38 2.32 -1.95
CA SER A 126 -3.00 1.83 -2.06
C SER A 126 -2.82 0.99 -3.31
N ASN A 127 -3.74 0.07 -3.61
CA ASN A 127 -3.66 -0.76 -4.81
C ASN A 127 -3.88 0.00 -6.12
N ASP A 128 -4.73 1.03 -6.12
CA ASP A 128 -4.87 1.94 -7.25
C ASP A 128 -3.59 2.73 -7.49
N ALA A 129 -2.87 3.14 -6.43
CA ALA A 129 -1.57 3.79 -6.55
C ALA A 129 -0.52 2.84 -7.16
N ARG A 130 -0.52 1.56 -6.75
CA ARG A 130 0.35 0.51 -7.32
C ARG A 130 0.14 0.35 -8.81
N LEU A 131 -1.13 0.27 -9.25
CA LEU A 131 -1.49 0.18 -10.67
C LEU A 131 -1.00 1.39 -11.46
N ARG A 132 -1.13 2.61 -10.91
CA ARG A 132 -0.63 3.83 -11.55
C ARG A 132 0.88 3.82 -11.70
N ILE A 133 1.61 3.39 -10.67
CA ILE A 133 3.09 3.30 -10.72
C ILE A 133 3.52 2.26 -11.75
N ALA A 134 2.93 1.07 -11.74
CA ALA A 134 3.22 0.01 -12.71
C ALA A 134 3.01 0.48 -14.15
N LYS A 135 1.89 1.17 -14.42
CA LYS A 135 1.62 1.75 -15.74
C LYS A 135 2.67 2.79 -16.14
N MET A 136 3.04 3.69 -15.25
CA MET A 136 4.04 4.72 -15.54
C MET A 136 5.45 4.15 -15.71
N HIS A 137 5.78 3.09 -14.98
CA HIS A 137 7.02 2.34 -15.13
C HIS A 137 7.11 1.73 -16.54
N GLU A 138 6.05 1.06 -16.99
CA GLU A 138 5.96 0.52 -18.35
C GLU A 138 6.07 1.62 -19.42
N GLU A 139 5.30 2.70 -19.29
CA GLU A 139 5.33 3.83 -20.24
C GLU A 139 6.72 4.47 -20.33
N LEU A 140 7.43 4.59 -19.20
CA LEU A 140 8.80 5.10 -19.18
C LEU A 140 9.76 4.15 -19.90
N LEU A 141 9.67 2.85 -19.67
CA LEU A 141 10.51 1.86 -20.37
C LEU A 141 10.26 1.87 -21.88
N GLN A 142 9.00 1.99 -22.30
CA GLN A 142 8.66 2.12 -23.72
C GLN A 142 9.23 3.41 -24.33
N ALA A 143 9.12 4.54 -23.61
CA ALA A 143 9.69 5.82 -24.05
C ALA A 143 11.23 5.76 -24.18
N LEU A 144 11.92 5.06 -23.27
CA LEU A 144 13.38 4.90 -23.30
C LEU A 144 13.86 3.95 -24.39
N ALA A 145 13.04 2.98 -24.79
CA ALA A 145 13.33 2.06 -25.90
C ALA A 145 13.00 2.66 -27.27
N SER A 146 12.24 3.76 -27.30
CA SER A 146 11.90 4.50 -28.51
C SER A 146 13.12 5.27 -29.03
N LYS A 147 13.26 5.33 -30.35
CA LYS A 147 14.37 6.00 -31.05
C LYS A 147 14.44 7.48 -30.71
#